data_AF-A0A3S1J698-F1
#
_entry.id   AF-A0A3S1J698-F1
#
_cell.length_a   1.000
_cell.length_b   1.000
_cell.length_c   1.000
_cell.angle_alpha   90.00
_cell.angle_beta   90.00
_cell.angle_gamma   90.00
#
_symmetry.space_group_name_H-M   'P 1'
#
loop_
_entity.id
_entity.type
_entity.pdbx_description
1 polymer ?
#
loop_
_entity_poly.entity_id
_entity_poly.type
_entity_poly.pdbx_seq_one_letter_code
_entity_poly.pdbx_strand_id
1 'polypeptide(L)'
;MTSFGPDNNNNLELNGIKFQTLISECELQIPLKQPGKKTKLQLGIEITNNTEIPHCFLLFFGRPKFLQANKQNLPRFGPNVNGSYNPQKSDFKILAPGESASLLVEGYFCWEDNKLKYVFREPGGQNWIFYDFNHGEYWVQFTYENQHPA
;
A
#
# COMPACT_ATOMS: atom_id res chain seq x y z
N MET A 1 -15.09 2.90 26.81
CA MET A 1 -15.21 3.26 25.38
C MET A 1 -14.26 4.41 25.16
N THR A 2 -13.06 4.12 24.67
CA THR A 2 -12.00 5.10 24.43
C THR A 2 -11.68 4.99 22.96
N SER A 3 -12.21 5.94 22.18
CA SER A 3 -11.82 6.14 20.78
C SER A 3 -10.44 6.77 20.77
N PHE A 4 -9.47 6.11 20.15
CA PHE A 4 -8.23 6.75 19.78
C PHE A 4 -8.48 7.52 18.48
N GLY A 5 -8.43 8.85 18.58
CA GLY A 5 -8.42 9.72 17.41
C GLY A 5 -7.13 9.49 16.62
N PRO A 6 -7.15 9.75 15.30
CA PRO A 6 -5.99 9.57 14.46
C PRO A 6 -4.96 10.66 14.78
N ASP A 7 -3.99 10.37 15.65
CA ASP A 7 -2.70 11.08 15.64
C ASP A 7 -1.93 10.65 14.37
N ASN A 8 -2.55 10.90 13.21
CA ASN A 8 -2.19 10.41 11.88
C ASN A 8 -1.34 11.45 11.18
N ASN A 9 -0.02 11.43 11.41
CA ASN A 9 0.89 11.99 10.43
C ASN A 9 1.00 11.02 9.24
N ASN A 10 -0.13 10.81 8.53
CA ASN A 10 -0.22 9.95 7.34
C ASN A 10 0.36 10.64 6.11
N ASN A 11 0.84 11.88 6.27
CA ASN A 11 1.43 12.66 5.22
C ASN A 11 2.95 12.80 5.42
N LEU A 12 3.67 12.87 4.31
CA LEU A 12 5.08 13.14 4.23
C LEU A 12 5.27 14.11 3.07
N GLU A 13 5.92 15.25 3.31
CA GLU A 13 6.24 16.20 2.25
C GLU A 13 7.75 16.30 2.06
N LEU A 14 8.20 16.12 0.82
CA LEU A 14 9.61 16.18 0.43
C LEU A 14 9.72 17.03 -0.83
N ASN A 15 10.47 18.12 -0.76
CA ASN A 15 10.72 19.02 -1.89
C ASN A 15 9.44 19.50 -2.60
N GLY A 16 8.38 19.80 -1.83
CA GLY A 16 7.09 20.23 -2.37
C GLY A 16 6.26 19.12 -3.03
N ILE A 17 6.67 17.84 -2.90
CA ILE A 17 5.82 16.71 -3.24
C ILE A 17 5.27 16.12 -1.94
N LYS A 18 3.95 16.12 -1.80
CA LYS A 18 3.24 15.54 -0.66
C LYS A 18 2.83 14.11 -0.99
N PHE A 19 3.10 13.20 -0.07
CA PHE A 19 2.70 11.80 -0.10
C PHE A 19 1.75 11.56 1.06
N GLN A 20 0.60 10.93 0.81
CA GLN A 20 -0.38 10.60 1.83
C GLN A 20 -0.77 9.14 1.76
N THR A 21 -0.63 8.40 2.86
CA THR A 21 -1.07 7.01 2.94
C THR A 21 -2.59 6.95 2.99
N LEU A 22 -3.19 6.13 2.14
CA LEU A 22 -4.62 5.87 2.06
C LEU A 22 -4.95 4.47 2.58
N ILE A 23 -5.98 4.36 3.42
CA ILE A 23 -6.49 3.11 3.98
C ILE A 23 -8.01 3.18 3.92
N SER A 24 -8.67 2.20 3.31
CA SER A 24 -10.14 2.24 3.19
C SER A 24 -10.87 2.07 4.52
N GLU A 25 -10.29 1.29 5.44
CA GLU A 25 -10.87 0.98 6.74
C GLU A 25 -9.77 0.66 7.75
N CYS A 26 -9.76 1.34 8.90
CA CYS A 26 -8.74 1.17 9.94
C CYS A 26 -9.09 0.06 10.95
N GLU A 27 -10.38 -0.31 11.05
CA GLU A 27 -10.87 -1.36 11.94
C GLU A 27 -11.44 -2.51 11.10
N LEU A 28 -10.73 -3.63 11.03
CA LEU A 28 -11.11 -4.76 10.19
C LEU A 28 -11.54 -5.96 11.01
N GLN A 29 -12.65 -6.58 10.61
CA GLN A 29 -13.06 -7.87 11.15
C GLN A 29 -12.24 -8.99 10.48
N ILE A 30 -11.53 -9.79 11.29
CA ILE A 30 -10.80 -10.94 10.79
C ILE A 30 -11.79 -11.94 10.17
N PRO A 31 -11.55 -12.44 8.94
CA PRO A 31 -12.47 -13.36 8.30
C PRO A 31 -12.62 -14.63 9.14
N LEU A 32 -13.78 -15.27 9.07
CA LEU A 32 -13.98 -16.60 9.65
C LEU A 32 -12.95 -17.59 9.08
N LYS A 33 -12.46 -18.48 9.92
CA LYS A 33 -11.48 -19.51 9.56
C LYS A 33 -12.11 -20.65 8.75
N GLN A 34 -12.52 -20.32 7.53
CA GLN A 34 -13.22 -21.20 6.60
C GLN A 34 -12.73 -20.97 5.16
N PRO A 35 -12.68 -22.02 4.32
CA PRO A 35 -12.32 -21.87 2.91
C PRO A 35 -13.16 -20.80 2.21
N GLY A 36 -12.50 -19.94 1.44
CA GLY A 36 -13.14 -18.90 0.62
C GLY A 36 -13.59 -17.64 1.37
N LYS A 37 -13.55 -17.59 2.70
CA LYS A 37 -13.85 -16.37 3.46
C LYS A 37 -12.71 -15.37 3.38
N LYS A 38 -13.07 -14.11 3.11
CA LYS A 38 -12.12 -13.01 2.89
C LYS A 38 -12.66 -11.72 3.51
N THR A 39 -11.78 -10.91 4.08
CA THR A 39 -12.05 -9.51 4.42
C THR A 39 -11.21 -8.64 3.50
N LYS A 40 -11.85 -7.79 2.69
CA LYS A 40 -11.14 -6.90 1.76
C LYS A 40 -10.56 -5.71 2.51
N LEU A 41 -9.42 -5.22 2.03
CA LEU A 41 -8.83 -3.95 2.47
C LEU A 41 -8.18 -3.31 1.25
N GLN A 42 -8.43 -2.02 1.04
CA GLN A 42 -7.72 -1.23 0.05
C GLN A 42 -6.71 -0.33 0.76
N LEU A 43 -5.48 -0.35 0.24
CA LEU A 43 -4.37 0.46 0.72
C LEU A 43 -3.82 1.28 -0.44
N GLY A 44 -3.20 2.41 -0.16
CA GLY A 44 -2.68 3.22 -1.23
C GLY A 44 -1.83 4.39 -0.80
N ILE A 45 -1.47 5.17 -1.80
CA ILE A 45 -0.77 6.44 -1.65
C ILE A 45 -1.41 7.47 -2.58
N GLU A 46 -1.67 8.64 -2.06
CA GLU A 46 -1.93 9.84 -2.84
C GLU A 46 -0.65 10.67 -2.93
N ILE A 47 -0.33 11.12 -4.13
CA ILE A 47 0.81 12.00 -4.39
C ILE A 47 0.24 13.32 -4.90
N THR A 48 0.61 14.42 -4.28
CA THR A 48 0.25 15.78 -4.70
C THR A 48 1.51 16.54 -5.07
N ASN A 49 1.50 17.19 -6.24
CA ASN A 49 2.57 18.08 -6.66
C ASN A 49 2.27 19.51 -6.19
N ASN A 50 2.92 19.98 -5.12
CA ASN A 50 2.80 21.36 -4.65
C ASN A 50 3.90 22.28 -5.22
N THR A 51 4.74 21.80 -6.15
CA THR A 51 5.78 22.63 -6.77
C THR A 51 5.21 23.49 -7.91
N GLU A 52 6.00 24.43 -8.41
CA GLU A 52 5.63 25.28 -9.56
C GLU A 52 5.89 24.60 -10.91
N ILE A 53 6.52 23.42 -10.93
CA ILE A 53 6.84 22.68 -12.17
C ILE A 53 6.12 21.34 -12.23
N PRO A 54 5.78 20.83 -13.43
CA PRO A 54 5.21 19.49 -13.55
C PRO A 54 6.20 18.39 -13.13
N HIS A 55 5.69 17.35 -12.47
CA HIS A 55 6.48 16.18 -12.08
C HIS A 55 5.90 14.89 -12.64
N CYS A 56 6.80 13.96 -12.97
CA CYS A 56 6.47 12.67 -13.59
C CYS A 56 6.53 11.55 -12.54
N PHE A 57 5.44 10.82 -12.37
CA PHE A 57 5.32 9.73 -11.39
C PHE A 57 4.96 8.42 -12.06
N LEU A 58 5.57 7.35 -11.59
CA LEU A 58 5.26 6.00 -12.00
C LEU A 58 4.62 5.25 -10.83
N LEU A 59 3.31 5.40 -10.71
CA LEU A 59 2.54 4.96 -9.54
C LEU A 59 2.60 3.44 -9.29
N PHE A 60 3.03 2.66 -10.26
CA PHE A 60 3.13 1.21 -10.19
C PHE A 60 4.04 0.67 -9.08
N PHE A 61 5.06 1.43 -8.66
CA PHE A 61 6.04 0.98 -7.65
C PHE A 61 5.62 1.17 -6.20
N GLY A 62 4.45 1.77 -5.96
CA GLY A 62 3.94 1.94 -4.62
C GLY A 62 3.56 0.59 -4.00
N ARG A 63 4.20 0.24 -2.87
CA ARG A 63 3.96 -1.03 -2.16
C ARG A 63 3.60 -0.79 -0.70
N PRO A 64 2.56 -1.46 -0.18
CA PRO A 64 2.27 -1.43 1.24
C PRO A 64 3.35 -2.19 2.01
N LYS A 65 3.49 -1.81 3.28
CA LYS A 65 4.34 -2.44 4.26
C LYS A 65 3.59 -2.44 5.59
N PHE A 66 3.53 -3.59 6.23
CA PHE A 66 2.91 -3.75 7.54
C PHE A 66 3.97 -3.83 8.61
N LEU A 67 3.77 -3.08 9.68
CA LEU A 67 4.57 -3.14 10.89
C LEU A 67 3.68 -3.56 12.06
N GLN A 68 4.19 -4.42 12.91
CA GLN A 68 3.58 -4.73 14.20
C GLN A 68 3.64 -3.49 15.12
N ALA A 69 2.90 -3.50 16.24
CA ALA A 69 2.92 -2.43 17.23
C ALA A 69 4.34 -2.09 17.75
N ASN A 70 5.23 -3.08 17.82
CA ASN A 70 6.65 -2.91 18.16
C ASN A 70 7.52 -2.38 16.99
N LYS A 71 6.90 -1.97 15.88
CA LYS A 71 7.52 -1.49 14.63
C LYS A 71 8.36 -2.53 13.88
N GLN A 72 8.23 -3.82 14.19
CA GLN A 72 8.86 -4.89 13.41
C GLN A 72 8.08 -5.16 12.13
N ASN A 73 8.80 -5.43 11.04
CA ASN A 73 8.19 -5.75 9.75
C ASN A 73 7.53 -7.13 9.81
N LEU A 74 6.34 -7.25 9.22
CA LEU A 74 5.78 -8.58 8.96
C LEU A 74 6.55 -9.28 7.83
N PRO A 75 6.71 -10.61 7.90
CA PRO A 75 7.27 -11.39 6.81
C PRO A 75 6.47 -11.17 5.52
N ARG A 76 7.18 -10.80 4.46
CA ARG A 76 6.64 -10.57 3.12
C ARG A 76 7.23 -11.58 2.14
N PHE A 77 6.37 -12.22 1.36
CA PHE A 77 6.75 -13.16 0.31
C PHE A 77 6.17 -12.72 -1.03
N GLY A 78 6.97 -12.91 -2.08
CA GLY A 78 6.61 -12.61 -3.46
C GLY A 78 7.59 -11.64 -4.14
N PRO A 79 7.39 -11.42 -5.45
CA PRO A 79 6.55 -12.25 -6.31
C PRO A 79 7.27 -13.56 -6.67
N ASN A 80 6.55 -14.68 -6.73
CA ASN A 80 7.09 -16.01 -7.09
C ASN A 80 7.34 -16.18 -8.60
N VAL A 81 7.50 -15.07 -9.34
CA VAL A 81 7.69 -15.07 -10.80
C VAL A 81 8.73 -14.02 -11.19
N ASN A 82 9.59 -14.34 -12.16
CA ASN A 82 10.58 -13.44 -12.77
C ASN A 82 9.90 -12.44 -13.73
N GLY A 83 8.86 -11.76 -13.29
CA GLY A 83 8.18 -10.72 -14.07
C GLY A 83 8.76 -9.35 -13.75
N SER A 84 9.62 -8.80 -14.59
CA SER A 84 9.93 -7.38 -14.59
C SER A 84 8.96 -6.68 -15.55
N TYR A 85 7.94 -6.01 -15.01
CA TYR A 85 7.16 -5.09 -15.83
C TYR A 85 8.06 -3.93 -16.25
N ASN A 86 8.25 -3.77 -17.56
CA ASN A 86 8.98 -2.64 -18.12
C ASN A 86 7.98 -1.48 -18.34
N PRO A 87 8.10 -0.36 -17.61
CA PRO A 87 7.19 0.75 -17.75
C PRO A 87 7.23 1.34 -19.16
N GLN A 88 6.07 1.59 -19.73
CA GLN A 88 5.87 2.35 -20.95
C GLN A 88 5.59 3.82 -20.63
N LYS A 89 5.80 4.71 -21.61
CA LYS A 89 5.55 6.16 -21.45
C LYS A 89 4.13 6.47 -20.97
N SER A 90 3.14 5.66 -21.34
CA SER A 90 1.74 5.80 -20.94
C SER A 90 1.49 5.53 -19.44
N ASP A 91 2.40 4.82 -18.78
CA ASP A 91 2.26 4.45 -17.36
C ASP A 91 2.70 5.58 -16.44
N PHE A 92 3.47 6.53 -16.98
CA PHE A 92 3.86 7.74 -16.29
C PHE A 92 2.69 8.71 -16.22
N LYS A 93 2.44 9.24 -15.01
CA LYS A 93 1.50 10.31 -14.73
C LYS A 93 2.26 11.59 -14.49
N ILE A 94 2.02 12.57 -15.35
CA ILE A 94 2.52 13.93 -15.19
C ILE A 94 1.48 14.66 -14.32
N LEU A 95 1.93 15.20 -13.20
CA LEU A 95 1.13 16.05 -12.32
C LEU A 95 1.59 17.49 -12.49
N ALA A 96 0.68 18.36 -12.95
CA ALA A 96 0.88 19.80 -12.94
C ALA A 96 0.87 20.36 -11.50
N PRO A 97 1.31 21.61 -11.28
CA PRO A 97 1.18 22.28 -9.99
C PRO A 97 -0.24 22.21 -9.41
N GLY A 98 -0.36 21.71 -8.19
CA GLY A 98 -1.62 21.51 -7.46
C GLY A 98 -2.36 20.20 -7.79
N GLU A 99 -1.91 19.42 -8.78
CA GLU A 99 -2.58 18.16 -9.12
C GLU A 99 -2.19 17.01 -8.18
N SER A 100 -3.11 16.07 -8.00
CA SER A 100 -2.89 14.84 -7.27
C SER A 100 -3.21 13.60 -8.09
N ALA A 101 -2.56 12.49 -7.75
CA ALA A 101 -2.94 11.18 -8.23
C ALA A 101 -2.79 10.13 -7.13
N SER A 102 -3.69 9.15 -7.14
CA SER A 102 -3.71 8.05 -6.18
C SER A 102 -3.37 6.72 -6.84
N LEU A 103 -2.54 5.92 -6.17
CA LEU A 103 -2.48 4.49 -6.37
C LEU A 103 -3.27 3.81 -5.27
N LEU A 104 -4.24 2.98 -5.63
CA LEU A 104 -4.93 2.08 -4.71
C LEU A 104 -4.63 0.63 -5.12
N VAL A 105 -4.18 -0.16 -4.14
CA VAL A 105 -4.03 -1.61 -4.27
C VAL A 105 -5.14 -2.30 -3.48
N GLU A 106 -5.91 -3.14 -4.17
CA GLU A 106 -6.89 -4.00 -3.51
C GLU A 106 -6.22 -5.28 -3.04
N GLY A 107 -6.42 -5.58 -1.76
CA GLY A 107 -6.06 -6.87 -1.19
C GLY A 107 -7.14 -7.40 -0.26
N TYR A 108 -6.83 -8.54 0.34
CA TYR A 108 -7.73 -9.19 1.28
C TYR A 108 -6.98 -10.04 2.30
N PHE A 109 -7.55 -10.13 3.49
CA PHE A 109 -7.20 -11.09 4.50
C PHE A 109 -7.89 -12.43 4.23
N CYS A 110 -7.19 -13.54 4.43
CA CYS A 110 -7.74 -14.89 4.38
C CYS A 110 -6.90 -15.85 5.23
N TRP A 111 -7.49 -17.02 5.56
CA TRP A 111 -6.80 -18.09 6.27
C TRP A 111 -6.21 -19.12 5.30
N GLU A 112 -4.97 -19.52 5.55
CA GLU A 112 -4.30 -20.65 4.90
C GLU A 112 -3.43 -21.36 5.95
N ASP A 113 -3.51 -22.69 6.04
CA ASP A 113 -2.73 -23.51 6.98
C ASP A 113 -2.71 -22.97 8.43
N ASN A 114 -3.90 -22.59 8.90
CA ASN A 114 -4.11 -21.99 10.22
C ASN A 114 -3.44 -20.64 10.48
N LYS A 115 -2.91 -19.98 9.45
CA LYS A 115 -2.30 -18.65 9.51
C LYS A 115 -3.17 -17.61 8.78
N LEU A 116 -3.28 -16.44 9.37
CA LEU A 116 -3.90 -15.30 8.71
C LEU A 116 -2.86 -14.61 7.82
N LYS A 117 -3.23 -14.42 6.56
CA LYS A 117 -2.39 -13.72 5.57
C LYS A 117 -3.14 -12.59 4.89
N TYR A 118 -2.43 -11.55 4.50
CA TYR A 118 -2.91 -10.52 3.59
C TYR A 118 -2.32 -10.75 2.21
N VAL A 119 -3.19 -10.81 1.20
CA VAL A 119 -2.80 -10.99 -0.20
C VAL A 119 -3.24 -9.75 -0.97
N PHE A 120 -2.34 -9.14 -1.73
CA PHE A 120 -2.71 -8.10 -2.68
C PHE A 120 -2.05 -8.36 -4.03
N ARG A 121 -2.71 -7.87 -5.07
CA ARG A 121 -2.21 -7.96 -6.45
C ARG A 121 -1.65 -6.60 -6.85
N GLU A 122 -0.40 -6.55 -7.26
CA GLU A 122 0.15 -5.34 -7.85
C GLU A 122 -0.41 -5.15 -9.27
N PRO A 123 -0.40 -3.92 -9.83
CA PRO A 123 -1.02 -3.67 -11.13
C PRO A 123 -0.45 -4.50 -12.29
N GLY A 124 0.77 -5.06 -12.19
CA GLY A 124 1.36 -5.97 -13.21
C GLY A 124 0.98 -7.43 -13.04
N GLY A 125 0.04 -7.69 -12.14
CA GLY A 125 -0.59 -8.98 -12.00
C GLY A 125 0.08 -9.93 -11.01
N GLN A 126 1.19 -9.52 -10.38
CA GLN A 126 1.91 -10.34 -9.40
C GLN A 126 1.23 -10.26 -8.03
N ASN A 127 1.22 -11.38 -7.31
CA ASN A 127 0.66 -11.44 -5.96
C ASN A 127 1.77 -11.33 -4.93
N TRP A 128 1.53 -10.47 -3.94
CA TRP A 128 2.35 -10.32 -2.76
C TRP A 128 1.56 -10.82 -1.55
N ILE A 129 2.27 -11.46 -0.63
CA ILE A 129 1.66 -12.09 0.54
C ILE A 129 2.42 -11.64 1.80
N PHE A 130 1.67 -11.20 2.81
CA PHE A 130 2.16 -11.01 4.17
C PHE A 130 1.55 -12.06 5.08
N TYR A 131 2.35 -12.66 5.96
CA TYR A 131 1.92 -13.72 6.88
C TYR A 131 1.98 -13.28 8.34
N ASP A 132 1.53 -14.19 9.21
CA ASP A 132 1.68 -14.13 10.66
C ASP A 132 0.99 -12.92 11.30
N PHE A 133 -0.14 -12.51 10.72
CA PHE A 133 -1.05 -11.57 11.37
C PHE A 133 -1.73 -12.24 12.55
N ASN A 134 -1.63 -11.59 13.71
CA ASN A 134 -2.43 -11.84 14.89
C ASN A 134 -3.47 -10.72 15.08
N HIS A 135 -4.45 -10.95 15.94
CA HIS A 135 -5.33 -9.88 16.40
C HIS A 135 -4.51 -8.76 17.06
N GLY A 136 -4.76 -7.52 16.68
CA GLY A 136 -4.09 -6.36 17.26
C GLY A 136 -3.92 -5.21 16.27
N GLU A 137 -3.13 -4.25 16.68
CA GLU A 137 -2.85 -3.03 15.92
C GLU A 137 -1.60 -3.19 15.05
N TYR A 138 -1.67 -2.64 13.85
CA TYR A 138 -0.59 -2.61 12.88
C TYR A 138 -0.47 -1.23 12.27
N TRP A 139 0.77 -0.83 12.01
CA TRP A 139 1.03 0.35 11.19
C TRP A 139 1.11 -0.06 9.73
N VAL A 140 0.46 0.72 8.87
CA VAL A 140 0.61 0.60 7.43
C VAL A 140 1.49 1.75 6.95
N GLN A 141 2.52 1.40 6.20
CA GLN A 141 3.35 2.35 5.46
C GLN A 141 3.25 2.04 3.98
N PHE A 142 3.44 3.06 3.16
CA PHE A 142 3.57 2.90 1.72
C PHE A 142 4.96 3.32 1.30
N THR A 143 5.70 2.41 0.67
CA THR A 143 7.00 2.70 0.09
C THR A 143 6.82 3.00 -1.39
N TYR A 144 7.26 4.19 -1.81
CA TYR A 144 7.33 4.58 -3.21
C TYR A 144 8.80 4.84 -3.55
N GLU A 145 9.34 4.07 -4.49
CA GLU A 145 10.70 4.23 -4.99
C GLU A 145 10.62 4.37 -6.50
N ASN A 146 10.98 5.55 -7.01
CA ASN A 146 11.06 5.74 -8.46
C ASN A 146 12.41 5.23 -8.97
N GLN A 147 12.42 4.02 -9.53
CA GLN A 147 13.62 3.42 -10.12
C GLN A 147 13.91 3.92 -11.55
N HIS A 148 13.03 4.75 -12.11
CA HIS A 148 13.19 5.41 -13.40
C HIS A 148 13.06 6.92 -13.23
N PRO A 149 14.09 7.59 -12.67
CA PRO A 149 14.11 9.05 -12.70
C PRO A 149 14.03 9.51 -14.16
N ALA A 150 13.07 10.38 -14.43
CA ALA A 150 12.95 11.07 -15.72
C ALA A 150 14.11 12.08 -15.88
#